data_AF-A0AAW8PBS2-F1
#
_entry.id   AF-A0AAW8PBS2-F1
#
_cell.length_a   1.000
_cell.length_b   1.000
_cell.length_c   1.000
_cell.angle_alpha   90.00
_cell.angle_beta   90.00
_cell.angle_gamma   90.00
#
_symmetry.space_group_name_H-M   'P 1'
#
loop_
_entity.id
_entity.type
_entity.pdbx_description
1 polymer ?
#
loop_
_entity_poly.entity_id
_entity_poly.type
_entity_poly.pdbx_seq_one_letter_code
_entity_poly.pdbx_strand_id
1 'polypeptide(L)'
;MSPLHAPRNQDFVESLEALDDGLFDAMSGITTRQPSAFEHYLLRRLEGRGDDNKLLDEMPLNSAAYLCELVGSVVLFGKDILKRELDEAQLSQAAQNGFLFLGEGYPGLLRFLDVMHSRLPSIRPDVGGQKLYGRLYTILRDSDDASWERVKATMRSYAFTKLPLSKAADVFGKREEADFLSDTDIEEMTAFRPGHLRKMAVAAGILDPSLIKNGAIPKSLAYELVDLLKDSVLPIEAARLLGIPYSHFKSYRDAGMFPPSLSSGNGVSITDRHSRSAIEKYLKVVRSRATSRDLGGLKAINATAKIVGCRSAHILELVQNNQVKMVAWDPSHVGIGALLVDPTEISKMVIVHDHARVSIRVLAKNWKMSDRVISALINIGALPTVSAINVRTGKSGRLIRREDADAFMAKYVTFHHAAGDFKVTRLRVLDAIRRSKLVPQFDSDKVRATIFDRREMERALIEIKDVRLRRERPQNSDR
;
A
#
# COMPACT_ATOMS: atom_id res chain seq x y z
N MET A 1 -61.75 -19.84 20.07
CA MET A 1 -61.05 -21.08 20.48
C MET A 1 -60.44 -21.68 19.22
N SER A 2 -59.15 -22.04 19.24
CA SER A 2 -58.39 -22.43 18.05
C SER A 2 -58.82 -23.84 17.57
N PRO A 3 -59.11 -24.08 16.28
CA PRO A 3 -59.62 -25.37 15.80
C PRO A 3 -58.56 -26.49 15.73
N LEU A 4 -57.31 -26.20 16.12
CA LEU A 4 -56.16 -27.08 15.85
C LEU A 4 -55.87 -28.14 16.94
N HIS A 5 -56.83 -28.39 17.83
CA HIS A 5 -56.77 -29.52 18.77
C HIS A 5 -58.00 -30.42 18.61
N ALA A 6 -58.23 -30.91 17.39
CA ALA A 6 -59.06 -32.10 17.21
C ALA A 6 -58.36 -33.31 17.86
N PRO A 7 -59.08 -34.16 18.61
CA PRO A 7 -58.53 -35.42 19.11
C PRO A 7 -58.01 -36.23 17.92
N ARG A 8 -56.89 -36.95 18.11
CA ARG A 8 -56.34 -37.87 17.11
C ARG A 8 -57.32 -39.03 16.87
N ASN A 9 -58.37 -38.80 16.11
CA ASN A 9 -59.14 -39.84 15.47
C ASN A 9 -58.31 -40.33 14.27
N GLN A 10 -57.95 -41.62 14.29
CA GLN A 10 -57.28 -42.26 13.16
C GLN A 10 -58.25 -42.58 12.01
N ASP A 11 -59.54 -42.33 12.21
CA ASP A 11 -60.56 -42.45 11.18
C ASP A 11 -60.60 -41.18 10.33
N PHE A 12 -60.17 -41.31 9.07
CA PHE A 12 -60.15 -40.25 8.08
C PHE A 12 -61.56 -39.77 7.74
N VAL A 13 -62.56 -40.66 7.75
CA VAL A 13 -63.94 -40.32 7.37
C VAL A 13 -64.59 -39.49 8.48
N GLU A 14 -64.46 -39.92 9.73
CA GLU A 14 -64.99 -39.18 10.89
C GLU A 14 -64.31 -37.81 11.06
N SER A 15 -63.01 -37.72 10.73
CA SER A 15 -62.28 -36.45 10.72
C SER A 15 -62.75 -35.51 9.60
N LEU A 16 -63.16 -36.06 8.45
CA LEU A 16 -63.74 -35.31 7.34
C LEU A 16 -65.15 -34.82 7.66
N GLU A 17 -65.99 -35.67 8.25
CA GLU A 17 -67.35 -35.29 8.69
C GLU A 17 -67.31 -34.19 9.76
N ALA A 18 -66.37 -34.27 10.70
CA ALA A 18 -66.18 -33.21 11.71
C ALA A 18 -65.66 -31.89 11.12
N LEU A 19 -65.03 -31.94 9.94
CA LEU A 19 -64.57 -30.76 9.21
C LEU A 19 -65.65 -30.22 8.26
N ASP A 20 -66.72 -30.97 7.97
CA ASP A 20 -67.71 -30.65 6.93
C ASP A 20 -68.50 -29.37 7.25
N ASP A 21 -68.93 -29.20 8.51
CA ASP A 21 -69.57 -27.96 8.98
C ASP A 21 -68.60 -26.76 8.89
N GLY A 22 -67.34 -26.97 9.25
CA GLY A 22 -66.29 -25.96 9.14
C GLY A 22 -65.92 -25.63 7.68
N LEU A 23 -66.05 -26.60 6.78
CA LEU A 23 -65.84 -26.45 5.35
C LEU A 23 -66.96 -25.62 4.74
N PHE A 24 -68.22 -25.88 5.09
CA PHE A 24 -69.38 -25.11 4.64
C PHE A 24 -69.33 -23.65 5.11
N ASP A 25 -68.94 -23.40 6.36
CA ASP A 25 -68.72 -22.04 6.87
C ASP A 25 -67.57 -21.33 6.14
N ALA A 26 -66.46 -22.03 5.88
CA ALA A 26 -65.35 -21.50 5.08
C ALA A 26 -65.75 -21.24 3.61
N MET A 27 -66.64 -22.07 3.06
CA MET A 27 -67.15 -21.93 1.70
C MET A 27 -68.05 -20.70 1.52
N SER A 28 -68.72 -20.27 2.60
CA SER A 28 -69.65 -19.14 2.60
C SER A 28 -68.97 -17.78 2.46
N GLY A 29 -67.65 -17.70 2.65
CA GLY A 29 -66.82 -16.49 2.54
C GLY A 29 -65.79 -16.51 1.40
N ILE A 30 -65.89 -17.45 0.45
CA ILE A 30 -64.87 -17.61 -0.61
C ILE A 30 -64.79 -16.36 -1.48
N THR A 31 -63.59 -15.81 -1.57
CA THR A 31 -63.24 -14.84 -2.62
C THR A 31 -62.55 -15.59 -3.76
N THR A 32 -63.11 -15.50 -4.97
CA THR A 32 -62.49 -16.11 -6.15
C THR A 32 -61.17 -15.43 -6.49
N ARG A 33 -60.11 -16.22 -6.64
CA ARG A 33 -58.79 -15.76 -7.08
C ARG A 33 -58.35 -16.53 -8.32
N GLN A 34 -57.60 -15.87 -9.19
CA GLN A 34 -56.91 -16.55 -10.27
C GLN A 34 -55.76 -17.39 -9.68
N PRO A 35 -55.60 -18.66 -10.09
CA PRO A 35 -54.48 -19.46 -9.62
C PRO A 35 -53.14 -18.82 -10.00
N SER A 36 -52.23 -18.82 -9.05
CA SER A 36 -50.87 -18.36 -9.22
C SER A 36 -50.03 -19.38 -10.01
N ALA A 37 -48.85 -18.97 -10.49
CA ALA A 37 -47.95 -19.89 -11.21
C ALA A 37 -47.55 -21.09 -10.35
N PHE A 38 -47.38 -20.89 -9.04
CA PHE A 38 -47.14 -21.93 -8.06
C PHE A 38 -48.31 -22.91 -7.97
N GLU A 39 -49.55 -22.42 -7.88
CA GLU A 39 -50.73 -23.29 -7.81
C GLU A 39 -50.93 -24.07 -9.12
N HIS A 40 -50.68 -23.45 -10.26
CA HIS A 40 -50.65 -24.15 -11.55
C HIS A 40 -49.60 -25.26 -11.59
N TYR A 41 -48.41 -25.01 -11.02
CA TYR A 41 -47.38 -26.05 -10.86
C TYR A 41 -47.85 -27.19 -9.95
N LEU A 42 -48.46 -26.89 -8.81
CA LEU A 42 -48.98 -27.92 -7.90
C LEU A 42 -50.05 -28.79 -8.57
N LEU A 43 -51.00 -28.16 -9.27
CA LEU A 43 -52.05 -28.87 -10.00
C LEU A 43 -51.46 -29.80 -11.06
N ARG A 44 -50.51 -29.32 -11.87
CA ARG A 44 -49.82 -30.16 -12.86
C ARG A 44 -49.11 -31.35 -12.21
N ARG A 45 -48.40 -31.14 -11.10
CA ARG A 45 -47.74 -32.22 -10.36
C ARG A 45 -48.72 -33.25 -9.80
N LEU A 46 -49.89 -32.81 -9.32
CA LEU A 46 -50.96 -33.71 -8.86
C LEU A 46 -51.58 -34.51 -10.01
N GLU A 47 -51.65 -33.95 -11.21
CA GLU A 47 -52.03 -34.65 -12.44
C GLU A 47 -50.93 -35.60 -12.97
N GLY A 48 -49.79 -35.71 -12.28
CA GLY A 48 -48.65 -36.53 -12.70
C GLY A 48 -47.79 -35.90 -13.81
N ARG A 49 -47.96 -34.60 -14.07
CA ARG A 49 -47.19 -33.84 -15.07
C ARG A 49 -46.10 -33.01 -14.37
N GLY A 50 -44.83 -33.26 -14.72
CA GLY A 50 -43.70 -32.42 -14.31
C GLY A 50 -43.47 -31.24 -15.25
N ASP A 51 -42.68 -30.26 -14.80
CA ASP A 51 -42.34 -29.05 -15.54
C ASP A 51 -40.88 -29.05 -16.05
N ASP A 52 -40.22 -30.21 -16.06
CA ASP A 52 -38.77 -30.36 -16.27
C ASP A 52 -37.94 -29.54 -15.25
N ASN A 53 -38.52 -29.29 -14.08
CA ASN A 53 -37.89 -28.59 -12.99
C ASN A 53 -37.02 -29.56 -12.18
N LYS A 54 -35.73 -29.64 -12.52
CA LYS A 54 -34.75 -30.55 -11.89
C LYS A 54 -34.54 -30.37 -10.38
N LEU A 55 -35.14 -29.36 -9.74
CA LEU A 55 -35.11 -29.22 -8.29
C LEU A 55 -36.42 -29.69 -7.68
N LEU A 56 -37.53 -29.06 -8.08
CA LEU A 56 -38.83 -29.28 -7.45
C LEU A 56 -39.46 -30.60 -7.90
N ASP A 57 -39.27 -31.03 -9.15
CA ASP A 57 -39.83 -32.28 -9.71
C ASP A 57 -39.24 -33.53 -9.09
N GLU A 58 -37.98 -33.44 -8.64
CA GLU A 58 -37.27 -34.55 -7.99
C GLU A 58 -37.64 -34.74 -6.51
N MET A 59 -38.36 -33.78 -5.93
CA MET A 59 -38.78 -33.80 -4.53
C MET A 59 -40.24 -34.26 -4.41
N PRO A 60 -40.63 -34.88 -3.27
CA PRO A 60 -42.03 -35.05 -2.91
C PRO A 60 -42.77 -33.71 -2.98
N LEU A 61 -44.02 -33.73 -3.46
CA LEU A 61 -44.78 -32.50 -3.74
C LEU A 61 -44.93 -31.61 -2.50
N ASN A 62 -45.15 -32.21 -1.32
CA ASN A 62 -45.21 -31.50 -0.05
C ASN A 62 -43.89 -30.79 0.29
N SER A 63 -42.75 -31.44 0.06
CA SER A 63 -41.42 -30.84 0.28
C SER A 63 -41.14 -29.72 -0.73
N ALA A 64 -41.50 -29.90 -2.00
CA ALA A 64 -41.38 -28.87 -3.03
C ALA A 64 -42.23 -27.63 -2.71
N ALA A 65 -43.49 -27.84 -2.32
CA ALA A 65 -44.41 -26.78 -1.89
C ALA A 65 -43.86 -26.04 -0.66
N TYR A 66 -43.40 -26.78 0.34
CA TYR A 66 -42.88 -26.19 1.56
C TYR A 66 -41.57 -25.43 1.34
N LEU A 67 -40.69 -25.89 0.44
CA LEU A 67 -39.48 -25.16 0.06
C LEU A 67 -39.83 -23.81 -0.57
N CYS A 68 -40.84 -23.76 -1.45
CA CYS A 68 -41.33 -22.51 -2.04
C CYS A 68 -41.84 -21.56 -0.96
N GLU A 69 -42.66 -22.06 -0.01
CA GLU A 69 -43.14 -21.27 1.11
C GLU A 69 -41.98 -20.70 1.96
N LEU A 70 -40.98 -21.52 2.30
CA LEU A 70 -39.84 -21.11 3.10
C LEU A 70 -38.98 -20.06 2.38
N VAL A 71 -38.61 -20.30 1.13
CA VAL A 71 -37.81 -19.36 0.33
C VAL A 71 -38.54 -18.03 0.19
N GLY A 72 -39.83 -18.06 -0.16
CA GLY A 72 -40.63 -16.85 -0.28
C GLY A 72 -40.82 -16.10 1.03
N SER A 73 -40.99 -16.82 2.13
CA SER A 73 -41.09 -16.21 3.46
C SER A 73 -39.83 -15.44 3.82
N VAL A 74 -38.66 -16.03 3.54
CA VAL A 74 -37.35 -15.39 3.76
C VAL A 74 -37.19 -14.16 2.86
N VAL A 75 -37.63 -14.24 1.60
CA VAL A 75 -37.52 -13.13 0.63
C VAL A 75 -38.40 -11.95 1.03
N LEU A 76 -39.65 -12.20 1.40
CA LEU A 76 -40.66 -11.16 1.67
C LEU A 76 -40.57 -10.58 3.09
N PHE A 77 -40.38 -11.45 4.09
CA PHE A 77 -40.53 -11.09 5.51
C PHE A 77 -39.21 -11.19 6.29
N GLY A 78 -38.14 -11.65 5.64
CA GLY A 78 -36.82 -11.77 6.24
C GLY A 78 -36.52 -13.16 6.81
N LYS A 79 -35.24 -13.43 7.02
CA LYS A 79 -34.74 -14.78 7.33
C LYS A 79 -35.13 -15.33 8.71
N ASP A 80 -35.58 -14.47 9.62
CA ASP A 80 -35.88 -14.83 11.00
C ASP A 80 -37.40 -14.96 11.27
N ILE A 81 -38.24 -14.80 10.24
CA ILE A 81 -39.70 -14.90 10.33
C ILE A 81 -40.16 -16.30 10.78
N LEU A 82 -41.18 -16.36 11.65
CA LEU A 82 -41.82 -17.62 12.03
C LEU A 82 -43.09 -17.85 11.22
N LYS A 83 -43.32 -19.09 10.77
CA LYS A 83 -44.54 -19.46 10.03
C LYS A 83 -45.84 -19.07 10.76
N ARG A 84 -45.87 -19.19 12.09
CA ARG A 84 -47.04 -18.84 12.93
C ARG A 84 -47.36 -17.33 12.96
N GLU A 85 -46.44 -16.49 12.48
CA GLU A 85 -46.61 -15.03 12.41
C GLU A 85 -47.18 -14.61 11.05
N LEU A 86 -47.31 -15.54 10.11
CA LEU A 86 -47.86 -15.30 8.80
C LEU A 86 -49.30 -15.79 8.73
N ASP A 87 -50.18 -14.94 8.22
CA ASP A 87 -51.54 -15.34 7.86
C ASP A 87 -51.56 -16.15 6.55
N GLU A 88 -52.73 -16.70 6.21
CA GLU A 88 -52.88 -17.56 5.02
C GLU A 88 -52.62 -16.82 3.70
N ALA A 89 -52.99 -15.53 3.62
CA ALA A 89 -52.73 -14.72 2.44
C ALA A 89 -51.23 -14.46 2.26
N GLN A 90 -50.52 -14.17 3.35
CA GLN A 90 -49.07 -14.00 3.38
C GLN A 90 -48.33 -15.31 3.05
N LEU A 91 -48.80 -16.46 3.55
CA LEU A 91 -48.24 -17.77 3.20
C LEU A 91 -48.43 -18.09 1.72
N SER A 92 -49.62 -17.80 1.18
CA SER A 92 -49.90 -17.98 -0.24
C SER A 92 -49.01 -17.07 -1.10
N GLN A 93 -48.82 -15.80 -0.69
CA GLN A 93 -47.93 -14.87 -1.36
C GLN A 93 -46.47 -15.31 -1.27
N ALA A 94 -46.03 -15.83 -0.11
CA ALA A 94 -44.71 -16.40 0.07
C ALA A 94 -44.49 -17.59 -0.86
N ALA A 95 -45.39 -18.57 -0.88
CA ALA A 95 -45.26 -19.73 -1.74
C ALA A 95 -45.14 -19.36 -3.22
N GLN A 96 -45.96 -18.42 -3.70
CA GLN A 96 -45.84 -17.89 -5.06
C GLN A 96 -44.50 -17.20 -5.31
N ASN A 97 -44.02 -16.35 -4.39
CA ASN A 97 -42.74 -15.66 -4.55
C ASN A 97 -41.55 -16.63 -4.52
N GLY A 98 -41.58 -17.64 -3.65
CA GLY A 98 -40.54 -18.67 -3.65
C GLY A 98 -40.55 -19.49 -4.93
N PHE A 99 -41.72 -19.81 -5.48
CA PHE A 99 -41.83 -20.48 -6.77
C PHE A 99 -41.26 -19.64 -7.92
N LEU A 100 -41.38 -18.31 -7.91
CA LEU A 100 -40.74 -17.47 -8.92
C LEU A 100 -39.21 -17.59 -8.93
N PHE A 101 -38.59 -17.94 -7.81
CA PHE A 101 -37.18 -18.35 -7.80
C PHE A 101 -37.03 -19.79 -8.25
N LEU A 102 -37.67 -20.72 -7.55
CA LEU A 102 -37.39 -22.15 -7.65
C LEU A 102 -37.98 -22.82 -8.88
N GLY A 103 -38.89 -22.16 -9.59
CA GLY A 103 -39.51 -22.61 -10.83
C GLY A 103 -38.49 -22.84 -11.95
N GLU A 104 -37.33 -22.22 -11.88
CA GLU A 104 -36.19 -22.44 -12.79
C GLU A 104 -35.24 -23.56 -12.33
N GLY A 105 -35.56 -24.24 -11.23
CA GLY A 105 -34.75 -25.29 -10.64
C GLY A 105 -33.53 -24.76 -9.87
N TYR A 106 -32.42 -25.50 -9.93
CA TYR A 106 -31.19 -25.14 -9.23
C TYR A 106 -30.65 -23.73 -9.55
N PRO A 107 -30.62 -23.25 -10.82
CA PRO A 107 -30.24 -21.87 -11.11
C PRO A 107 -31.02 -20.84 -10.29
N GLY A 108 -32.32 -21.07 -10.11
CA GLY A 108 -33.20 -20.25 -9.29
C GLY A 108 -32.82 -20.25 -7.81
N LEU A 109 -32.52 -21.43 -7.26
CA LEU A 109 -32.01 -21.57 -5.89
C LEU A 109 -30.69 -20.80 -5.71
N LEU A 110 -29.76 -20.89 -6.67
CA LEU A 110 -28.49 -20.16 -6.59
C LEU A 110 -28.69 -18.64 -6.58
N ARG A 111 -29.61 -18.11 -7.39
CA ARG A 111 -29.96 -16.68 -7.37
C ARG A 111 -30.56 -16.25 -6.04
N PHE A 112 -31.41 -17.07 -5.43
CA PHE A 112 -31.91 -16.81 -4.08
C PHE A 112 -30.75 -16.74 -3.07
N LEU A 113 -29.79 -17.66 -3.15
CA LEU A 113 -28.61 -17.63 -2.28
C LEU A 113 -27.75 -16.37 -2.51
N ASP A 114 -27.61 -15.89 -3.74
CA ASP A 114 -26.93 -14.62 -4.04
C ASP A 114 -27.64 -13.42 -3.38
N VAL A 115 -28.97 -13.38 -3.40
CA VAL A 115 -29.75 -12.36 -2.69
C VAL A 115 -29.49 -12.43 -1.19
N MET A 116 -29.40 -13.63 -0.62
CA MET A 116 -29.07 -13.81 0.79
C MET A 116 -27.64 -13.38 1.12
N HIS A 117 -26.67 -13.72 0.27
CA HIS A 117 -25.26 -13.43 0.48
C HIS A 117 -24.93 -11.94 0.32
N SER A 118 -25.54 -11.26 -0.66
CA SER A 118 -25.31 -9.83 -0.93
C SER A 118 -25.77 -8.91 0.20
N ARG A 119 -26.68 -9.37 1.06
CA ARG A 119 -27.17 -8.62 2.24
C ARG A 119 -26.23 -8.70 3.45
N LEU A 120 -25.13 -9.43 3.37
CA LEU A 120 -24.21 -9.65 4.48
C LEU A 120 -23.03 -8.65 4.40
N PRO A 121 -22.90 -7.70 5.34
CA PRO A 121 -21.90 -6.63 5.26
C PRO A 121 -20.45 -7.12 5.47
N SER A 122 -20.26 -8.21 6.22
CA SER A 122 -18.98 -8.90 6.41
C SER A 122 -19.25 -10.24 7.09
N ILE A 123 -18.65 -11.31 6.57
CA ILE A 123 -18.85 -12.67 7.08
C ILE A 123 -17.57 -13.13 7.76
N ARG A 124 -17.68 -13.56 9.03
CA ARG A 124 -16.55 -14.20 9.70
C ARG A 124 -16.33 -15.59 9.10
N PRO A 125 -15.08 -16.06 8.96
CA PRO A 125 -14.80 -17.36 8.33
C PRO A 125 -15.43 -18.57 9.03
N ASP A 126 -15.79 -18.44 10.30
CA ASP A 126 -16.38 -19.48 11.15
C ASP A 126 -17.91 -19.37 11.27
N VAL A 127 -18.55 -18.50 10.48
CA VAL A 127 -20.01 -18.31 10.52
C VAL A 127 -20.73 -19.58 10.06
N GLY A 128 -21.60 -20.10 10.93
CA GLY A 128 -22.47 -21.23 10.62
C GLY A 128 -23.74 -20.85 9.84
N GLY A 129 -24.37 -21.86 9.23
CA GLY A 129 -25.50 -21.69 8.32
C GLY A 129 -26.74 -21.04 8.92
N GLN A 130 -26.97 -21.17 10.24
CA GLN A 130 -28.08 -20.48 10.90
C GLN A 130 -27.96 -18.95 10.81
N LYS A 131 -26.75 -18.40 10.92
CA LYS A 131 -26.55 -16.96 10.76
C LYS A 131 -26.74 -16.51 9.32
N LEU A 132 -26.38 -17.36 8.35
CA LEU A 132 -26.50 -17.07 6.92
C LEU A 132 -27.95 -17.12 6.44
N TYR A 133 -28.67 -18.21 6.75
CA TYR A 133 -29.99 -18.49 6.16
C TYR A 133 -31.14 -18.48 7.18
N GLY A 134 -30.87 -18.23 8.46
CA GLY A 134 -31.90 -18.07 9.48
C GLY A 134 -32.77 -19.30 9.64
N ARG A 135 -34.08 -19.09 9.63
CA ARG A 135 -35.10 -20.12 9.89
C ARG A 135 -35.10 -21.22 8.83
N LEU A 136 -34.84 -20.89 7.56
CA LEU A 136 -34.69 -21.88 6.49
C LEU A 136 -33.62 -22.92 6.85
N TYR A 137 -32.46 -22.46 7.36
CA TYR A 137 -31.40 -23.37 7.80
C TYR A 137 -31.85 -24.25 8.95
N THR A 138 -32.47 -23.68 9.99
CA THR A 138 -32.91 -24.43 11.17
C THR A 138 -33.88 -25.54 10.78
N ILE A 139 -34.88 -25.23 9.94
CA ILE A 139 -35.88 -26.21 9.49
C ILE A 139 -35.24 -27.34 8.68
N LEU A 140 -34.35 -27.00 7.74
CA LEU A 140 -33.66 -28.00 6.93
C LEU A 140 -32.71 -28.85 7.77
N ARG A 141 -31.94 -28.24 8.68
CA ARG A 141 -30.98 -28.94 9.54
C ARG A 141 -31.68 -29.95 10.44
N ASP A 142 -32.83 -29.58 11.00
CA ASP A 142 -33.58 -30.41 11.95
C ASP A 142 -34.43 -31.49 11.24
N SER A 143 -34.40 -31.57 9.91
CA SER A 143 -35.12 -32.56 9.11
C SER A 143 -34.20 -33.69 8.65
N ASP A 144 -34.57 -34.93 8.98
CA ASP A 144 -33.88 -36.15 8.52
C ASP A 144 -34.41 -36.70 7.18
N ASP A 145 -35.35 -36.00 6.54
CA ASP A 145 -35.93 -36.44 5.28
C ASP A 145 -34.92 -36.28 4.13
N ALA A 146 -34.63 -37.42 3.46
CA ALA A 146 -33.67 -37.53 2.38
C ALA A 146 -33.98 -36.61 1.18
N SER A 147 -35.24 -36.18 1.01
CA SER A 147 -35.64 -35.24 -0.03
C SER A 147 -34.94 -33.88 0.09
N TRP A 148 -34.47 -33.50 1.28
CA TRP A 148 -33.77 -32.24 1.51
C TRP A 148 -32.26 -32.32 1.25
N GLU A 149 -31.67 -33.51 1.14
CA GLU A 149 -30.22 -33.67 1.12
C GLU A 149 -29.57 -32.98 -0.09
N ARG A 150 -30.22 -33.04 -1.27
CA ARG A 150 -29.73 -32.32 -2.45
C ARG A 150 -29.73 -30.81 -2.24
N VAL A 151 -30.80 -30.25 -1.64
CA VAL A 151 -30.89 -28.83 -1.31
C VAL A 151 -29.81 -28.42 -0.31
N LYS A 152 -29.64 -29.19 0.78
CA LYS A 152 -28.60 -28.96 1.79
C LYS A 152 -27.21 -28.99 1.16
N ALA A 153 -26.92 -29.99 0.33
CA ALA A 153 -25.63 -30.15 -0.36
C ALA A 153 -25.34 -28.98 -1.32
N THR A 154 -26.34 -28.55 -2.10
CA THR A 154 -26.19 -27.39 -2.98
C THR A 154 -25.94 -26.11 -2.20
N MET A 155 -26.73 -25.84 -1.14
CA MET A 155 -26.55 -24.67 -0.29
C MET A 155 -25.18 -24.66 0.39
N ARG A 156 -24.74 -25.81 0.91
CA ARG A 156 -23.40 -25.98 1.49
C ARG A 156 -22.33 -25.70 0.46
N SER A 157 -22.38 -26.35 -0.70
CA SER A 157 -21.35 -26.20 -1.72
C SER A 157 -21.24 -24.76 -2.20
N TYR A 158 -22.38 -24.14 -2.49
CA TYR A 158 -22.44 -22.77 -2.95
C TYR A 158 -21.94 -21.77 -1.89
N ALA A 159 -22.28 -21.97 -0.61
CA ALA A 159 -21.78 -21.14 0.48
C ALA A 159 -20.26 -21.12 0.54
N PHE A 160 -19.61 -22.28 0.50
CA PHE A 160 -18.14 -22.37 0.54
C PHE A 160 -17.47 -21.85 -0.73
N THR A 161 -18.16 -21.84 -1.87
CA THR A 161 -17.65 -21.27 -3.13
C THR A 161 -17.78 -19.74 -3.19
N LYS A 162 -18.85 -19.17 -2.63
CA LYS A 162 -19.16 -17.73 -2.76
C LYS A 162 -18.77 -16.90 -1.55
N LEU A 163 -18.78 -17.51 -0.36
CA LEU A 163 -18.51 -16.83 0.89
C LEU A 163 -17.13 -17.23 1.40
N PRO A 164 -16.45 -16.33 2.13
CA PRO A 164 -15.10 -16.59 2.59
C PRO A 164 -15.11 -17.42 3.89
N LEU A 165 -15.58 -18.66 3.79
CA LEU A 165 -15.76 -19.61 4.89
C LEU A 165 -14.54 -20.53 5.06
N SER A 166 -14.26 -20.86 6.32
CA SER A 166 -13.21 -21.78 6.76
C SER A 166 -13.78 -23.17 7.09
N LYS A 167 -12.91 -24.16 7.29
CA LYS A 167 -13.31 -25.51 7.73
C LYS A 167 -14.06 -25.54 9.07
N ALA A 168 -13.93 -24.48 9.88
CA ALA A 168 -14.65 -24.35 11.14
C ALA A 168 -16.14 -24.01 10.93
N ALA A 169 -16.51 -23.42 9.80
CA ALA A 169 -17.89 -23.11 9.46
C ALA A 169 -18.71 -24.39 9.28
N ASP A 170 -19.90 -24.40 9.87
CA ASP A 170 -20.86 -25.49 9.75
C ASP A 170 -22.07 -25.01 8.95
N VAL A 171 -22.18 -25.47 7.71
CA VAL A 171 -23.31 -25.19 6.81
C VAL A 171 -23.79 -26.54 6.30
N PHE A 172 -24.70 -27.17 7.04
CA PHE A 172 -25.13 -28.56 6.80
C PHE A 172 -23.93 -29.53 6.80
N GLY A 173 -23.06 -29.39 7.80
CA GLY A 173 -21.82 -30.13 7.93
C GLY A 173 -20.58 -29.29 7.61
N LYS A 174 -19.46 -29.65 8.23
CA LYS A 174 -18.14 -29.03 8.03
C LYS A 174 -17.45 -29.60 6.80
N ARG A 175 -16.64 -28.80 6.10
CA ARG A 175 -15.72 -29.29 5.08
C ARG A 175 -14.38 -29.67 5.72
N GLU A 176 -13.72 -30.67 5.14
CA GLU A 176 -12.34 -31.03 5.49
C GLU A 176 -11.36 -29.96 5.04
N GLU A 177 -11.59 -29.40 3.85
CA GLU A 177 -10.77 -28.35 3.26
C GLU A 177 -11.57 -27.09 2.92
N ALA A 178 -10.93 -25.94 3.09
CA ALA A 178 -11.48 -24.63 2.76
C ALA A 178 -10.37 -23.68 2.32
N ASP A 179 -10.73 -22.74 1.44
CA ASP A 179 -9.80 -21.75 0.89
C ASP A 179 -9.50 -20.60 1.85
N PHE A 180 -10.28 -20.47 2.92
CA PHE A 180 -10.10 -19.42 3.93
C PHE A 180 -9.79 -20.03 5.29
N LEU A 181 -8.99 -19.29 6.07
CA LEU A 181 -8.59 -19.71 7.41
C LEU A 181 -9.48 -19.05 8.47
N SER A 182 -9.80 -19.82 9.51
CA SER A 182 -10.37 -19.27 10.74
C SER A 182 -9.30 -18.54 11.55
N ASP A 183 -9.74 -17.75 12.54
CA ASP A 183 -8.83 -17.12 13.50
C ASP A 183 -7.98 -18.17 14.24
N THR A 184 -8.58 -19.32 14.59
CA THR A 184 -7.87 -20.44 15.22
C THR A 184 -6.81 -21.04 14.29
N ASP A 185 -7.14 -21.27 13.02
CA ASP A 185 -6.19 -21.81 12.03
C ASP A 185 -4.98 -20.89 11.85
N ILE A 186 -5.21 -19.58 11.87
CA ILE A 186 -4.13 -18.58 11.79
C ILE A 186 -3.23 -18.66 13.03
N GLU A 187 -3.80 -18.73 14.24
CA GLU A 187 -2.99 -18.83 15.46
C GLU A 187 -2.16 -20.12 15.48
N GLU A 188 -2.74 -21.25 15.11
CA GLU A 188 -2.05 -22.55 15.06
C GLU A 188 -0.93 -22.58 14.01
N MET A 189 -1.19 -22.02 12.82
CA MET A 189 -0.22 -22.05 11.72
C MET A 189 0.93 -21.06 11.91
N THR A 190 0.65 -19.89 12.50
CA THR A 190 1.58 -18.75 12.45
C THR A 190 2.17 -18.38 13.80
N ALA A 191 1.60 -18.87 14.90
CA ALA A 191 1.84 -18.41 16.27
C ALA A 191 1.56 -16.91 16.51
N PHE A 192 1.01 -16.20 15.52
CA PHE A 192 0.60 -14.80 15.63
C PHE A 192 -0.89 -14.69 15.88
N ARG A 193 -1.28 -13.68 16.66
CA ARG A 193 -2.69 -13.30 16.83
C ARG A 193 -3.27 -12.86 15.47
N PRO A 194 -4.50 -13.26 15.09
CA PRO A 194 -5.06 -12.98 13.76
C PRO A 194 -5.20 -11.49 13.49
N GLY A 195 -5.57 -10.70 14.49
CA GLY A 195 -5.63 -9.24 14.38
C GLY A 195 -4.27 -8.60 14.11
N HIS A 196 -3.17 -9.20 14.57
CA HIS A 196 -1.82 -8.75 14.26
C HIS A 196 -1.46 -9.08 12.81
N LEU A 197 -1.77 -10.31 12.36
CA LEU A 197 -1.53 -10.74 10.99
C LEU A 197 -2.31 -9.88 9.98
N ARG A 198 -3.60 -9.60 10.25
CA ARG A 198 -4.42 -8.70 9.42
C ARG A 198 -3.83 -7.30 9.34
N LYS A 199 -3.41 -6.71 10.46
CA LYS A 199 -2.74 -5.39 10.47
C LYS A 199 -1.48 -5.39 9.60
N MET A 200 -0.67 -6.44 9.68
CA MET A 200 0.52 -6.57 8.84
C MET A 200 0.17 -6.73 7.36
N ALA A 201 -0.85 -7.51 7.04
CA ALA A 201 -1.33 -7.70 5.67
C ALA A 201 -1.84 -6.38 5.05
N VAL A 202 -2.56 -5.57 5.83
CA VAL A 202 -2.99 -4.24 5.39
C VAL A 202 -1.79 -3.30 5.22
N ALA A 203 -0.86 -3.30 6.16
CA ALA A 203 0.35 -2.48 6.06
C ALA A 203 1.20 -2.84 4.82
N ALA A 204 1.26 -4.13 4.47
CA ALA A 204 1.91 -4.62 3.26
C ALA A 204 1.14 -4.31 1.96
N GLY A 205 -0.10 -3.80 2.06
CA GLY A 205 -0.95 -3.51 0.91
C GLY A 205 -1.60 -4.74 0.28
N ILE A 206 -1.64 -5.87 1.00
CA ILE A 206 -2.15 -7.14 0.48
C ILE A 206 -3.60 -7.38 0.90
N LEU A 207 -4.01 -6.85 2.06
CA LEU A 207 -5.40 -6.90 2.54
C LEU A 207 -6.05 -5.51 2.51
N ASP A 208 -7.32 -5.43 2.15
CA ASP A 208 -8.08 -4.19 2.18
C ASP A 208 -8.25 -3.68 3.65
N PRO A 209 -8.05 -2.38 3.93
CA PRO A 209 -8.21 -1.82 5.27
C PRO A 209 -9.58 -2.03 5.92
N SER A 210 -10.66 -2.13 5.14
CA SER A 210 -12.01 -2.42 5.65
C SER A 210 -12.12 -3.80 6.30
N LEU A 211 -11.23 -4.74 5.93
CA LEU A 211 -11.22 -6.13 6.38
C LEU A 211 -10.34 -6.37 7.61
N ILE A 212 -9.79 -5.33 8.25
CA ILE A 212 -8.90 -5.50 9.42
C ILE A 212 -9.56 -6.24 10.59
N LYS A 213 -10.84 -5.96 10.87
CA LYS A 213 -11.54 -6.50 12.05
C LYS A 213 -12.20 -7.85 11.78
N ASN A 214 -12.79 -8.00 10.60
CA ASN A 214 -13.67 -9.14 10.27
C ASN A 214 -13.26 -9.83 8.95
N GLY A 215 -12.09 -9.51 8.41
CA GLY A 215 -11.60 -10.04 7.15
C GLY A 215 -11.27 -11.51 7.25
N ALA A 216 -11.89 -12.31 6.40
CA ALA A 216 -11.38 -13.62 6.10
C ALA A 216 -10.01 -13.50 5.43
N ILE A 217 -9.09 -14.41 5.76
CA ILE A 217 -7.78 -14.47 5.12
C ILE A 217 -7.75 -15.71 4.24
N PRO A 218 -7.58 -15.56 2.91
CA PRO A 218 -7.31 -16.68 2.03
C PRO A 218 -6.09 -17.46 2.51
N LYS A 219 -6.14 -18.79 2.42
CA LYS A 219 -5.07 -19.70 2.83
C LYS A 219 -3.75 -19.39 2.11
N SER A 220 -3.80 -19.10 0.81
CA SER A 220 -2.64 -18.68 0.02
C SER A 220 -1.98 -17.42 0.57
N LEU A 221 -2.78 -16.37 0.80
CA LEU A 221 -2.33 -15.12 1.38
C LEU A 221 -1.69 -15.32 2.76
N ALA A 222 -2.29 -16.18 3.59
CA ALA A 222 -1.75 -16.46 4.91
C ALA A 222 -0.34 -17.10 4.83
N TYR A 223 -0.08 -18.01 3.88
CA TYR A 223 1.26 -18.58 3.68
C TYR A 223 2.28 -17.53 3.24
N GLU A 224 1.92 -16.67 2.28
CA GLU A 224 2.81 -15.58 1.84
C GLU A 224 3.18 -14.65 2.98
N LEU A 225 2.21 -14.28 3.84
CA LEU A 225 2.44 -13.47 5.01
C LEU A 225 3.32 -14.16 6.04
N VAL A 226 3.12 -15.46 6.26
CA VAL A 226 3.96 -16.25 7.17
C VAL A 226 5.41 -16.24 6.71
N ASP A 227 5.66 -16.46 5.43
CA ASP A 227 7.01 -16.49 4.90
C ASP A 227 7.68 -15.10 4.95
N LEU A 228 6.92 -14.05 4.66
CA LEU A 228 7.36 -12.67 4.89
C LEU A 228 7.74 -12.44 6.36
N LEU A 229 6.92 -12.92 7.31
CA LEU A 229 7.14 -12.72 8.74
C LEU A 229 8.27 -13.56 9.32
N LYS A 230 8.51 -14.77 8.80
CA LYS A 230 9.66 -15.60 9.18
C LYS A 230 11.00 -14.93 8.86
N ASP A 231 11.08 -14.21 7.73
CA ASP A 231 12.26 -13.43 7.36
C ASP A 231 12.30 -12.05 8.05
N SER A 232 11.28 -11.69 8.81
CA SER A 232 11.11 -10.33 9.34
C SER A 232 11.59 -10.21 10.78
N VAL A 233 12.51 -9.28 11.03
CA VAL A 233 13.05 -8.97 12.37
C VAL A 233 12.73 -7.56 12.81
N LEU A 234 12.65 -7.35 14.12
CA LEU A 234 12.44 -6.02 14.70
C LEU A 234 13.69 -5.14 14.54
N PRO A 235 13.57 -3.80 14.61
CA PRO A 235 14.70 -2.89 14.43
C PRO A 235 15.85 -3.12 15.42
N ILE A 236 15.53 -3.55 16.64
CA ILE A 236 16.54 -3.87 17.67
C ILE A 236 17.29 -5.17 17.36
N GLU A 237 16.62 -6.15 16.76
CA GLU A 237 17.22 -7.42 16.32
C GLU A 237 18.06 -7.18 15.07
N ALA A 238 17.58 -6.36 14.14
CA ALA A 238 18.34 -5.91 12.98
C ALA A 238 19.66 -5.22 13.39
N ALA A 239 19.62 -4.34 14.38
CA ALA A 239 20.82 -3.71 14.95
C ALA A 239 21.80 -4.75 15.53
N ARG A 240 21.29 -5.77 16.23
CA ARG A 240 22.10 -6.89 16.77
C ARG A 240 22.73 -7.73 15.66
N LEU A 241 22.00 -8.06 14.61
CA LEU A 241 22.53 -8.78 13.44
C LEU A 241 23.65 -8.00 12.76
N LEU A 242 23.50 -6.68 12.67
CA LEU A 242 24.53 -5.78 12.16
C LEU A 242 25.69 -5.53 13.15
N GLY A 243 25.59 -6.02 14.39
CA GLY A 243 26.62 -5.84 15.43
C GLY A 243 26.84 -4.40 15.86
N ILE A 244 25.78 -3.59 15.87
CA ILE A 244 25.84 -2.16 16.21
C ILE A 244 24.79 -1.77 17.27
N PRO A 245 25.04 -0.71 18.05
CA PRO A 245 24.01 -0.11 18.91
C PRO A 245 22.79 0.36 18.11
N TYR A 246 21.61 0.28 18.72
CA TYR A 246 20.34 0.69 18.09
C TYR A 246 20.34 2.15 17.61
N SER A 247 21.01 3.06 18.33
CA SER A 247 21.14 4.47 17.93
C SER A 247 21.82 4.65 16.57
N HIS A 248 22.84 3.84 16.27
CA HIS A 248 23.50 3.83 14.97
C HIS A 248 22.62 3.20 13.90
N PHE A 249 21.94 2.09 14.22
CA PHE A 249 20.99 1.46 13.30
C PHE A 249 19.88 2.43 12.88
N LYS A 250 19.28 3.14 13.84
CA LYS A 250 18.28 4.18 13.58
C LYS A 250 18.83 5.24 12.63
N SER A 251 20.05 5.71 12.87
CA SER A 251 20.71 6.71 12.00
C SER A 251 20.91 6.20 10.56
N TYR A 252 21.24 4.92 10.39
CA TYR A 252 21.38 4.28 9.06
C TYR A 252 20.04 4.09 8.36
N ARG A 253 19.00 3.67 9.09
CA ARG A 253 17.65 3.55 8.57
C ARG A 253 17.10 4.90 8.13
N ASP A 254 17.25 5.93 8.96
CA ASP A 254 16.80 7.30 8.64
C ASP A 254 17.59 7.92 7.47
N ALA A 255 18.78 7.38 7.16
CA ALA A 255 19.57 7.69 5.97
C ALA A 255 19.21 6.84 4.73
N GLY A 256 18.22 5.94 4.82
CA GLY A 256 17.71 5.12 3.72
C GLY A 256 18.49 3.82 3.44
N MET A 257 19.45 3.45 4.29
CA MET A 257 20.37 2.33 4.02
C MET A 257 19.78 0.95 4.36
N PHE A 258 18.92 0.89 5.38
CA PHE A 258 18.20 -0.32 5.79
C PHE A 258 16.71 -0.02 5.87
N PRO A 259 16.02 0.21 4.73
CA PRO A 259 14.61 0.50 4.74
C PRO A 259 13.84 -0.68 5.38
N PRO A 260 12.73 -0.41 6.08
CA PRO A 260 11.86 -1.47 6.57
C PRO A 260 11.25 -2.24 5.39
N SER A 261 11.20 -3.57 5.48
CA SER A 261 10.43 -4.40 4.55
C SER A 261 8.93 -4.33 4.83
N LEU A 262 8.57 -3.99 6.07
CA LEU A 262 7.20 -3.77 6.48
C LEU A 262 7.14 -2.58 7.44
N SER A 263 6.32 -1.58 7.14
CA SER A 263 6.18 -0.35 7.93
C SER A 263 4.73 0.09 8.00
N SER A 264 4.43 1.05 8.87
CA SER A 264 3.07 1.62 8.95
C SER A 264 2.63 2.17 7.59
N GLY A 265 1.39 1.90 7.21
CA GLY A 265 0.85 2.21 5.89
C GLY A 265 -0.63 1.87 5.82
N ASN A 266 -1.33 2.35 4.78
CA ASN A 266 -2.73 1.99 4.50
C ASN A 266 -3.69 2.13 5.72
N GLY A 267 -3.49 3.18 6.53
CA GLY A 267 -4.33 3.47 7.70
C GLY A 267 -4.05 2.62 8.95
N VAL A 268 -3.01 1.78 8.96
CA VAL A 268 -2.60 0.99 10.13
C VAL A 268 -1.21 1.38 10.64
N SER A 269 -1.10 1.39 11.98
CA SER A 269 0.17 1.56 12.68
C SER A 269 0.72 0.19 13.07
N ILE A 270 1.94 -0.08 12.64
CA ILE A 270 2.73 -1.26 13.00
C ILE A 270 4.18 -0.87 13.29
N THR A 271 4.86 -1.67 14.11
CA THR A 271 6.30 -1.52 14.29
C THR A 271 7.00 -1.89 13.00
N ASP A 272 7.92 -1.03 12.55
CA ASP A 272 8.81 -1.30 11.42
C ASP A 272 9.47 -2.66 11.58
N ARG A 273 9.58 -3.40 10.48
CA ARG A 273 10.33 -4.64 10.44
C ARG A 273 11.25 -4.67 9.23
N HIS A 274 12.34 -5.40 9.38
CA HIS A 274 13.40 -5.49 8.39
C HIS A 274 13.61 -6.95 7.97
N SER A 275 13.99 -7.16 6.72
CA SER A 275 14.33 -8.49 6.22
C SER A 275 15.68 -8.93 6.80
N ARG A 276 15.69 -10.08 7.48
CA ARG A 276 16.88 -10.76 7.99
C ARG A 276 17.78 -11.15 6.83
N SER A 277 17.22 -11.80 5.81
CA SER A 277 17.96 -12.23 4.63
C SER A 277 18.62 -11.06 3.89
N ALA A 278 17.96 -9.90 3.79
CA ALA A 278 18.53 -8.70 3.20
C ALA A 278 19.73 -8.16 4.02
N ILE A 279 19.61 -8.14 5.35
CA ILE A 279 20.71 -7.74 6.25
C ILE A 279 21.90 -8.70 6.12
N GLU A 280 21.65 -10.01 6.13
CA GLU A 280 22.70 -11.02 5.98
C GLU A 280 23.37 -10.95 4.61
N LYS A 281 22.59 -10.71 3.54
CA LYS A 281 23.12 -10.49 2.19
C LYS A 281 24.00 -9.26 2.14
N TYR A 282 23.57 -8.16 2.77
CA TYR A 282 24.38 -6.94 2.89
C TYR A 282 25.70 -7.22 3.61
N LEU A 283 25.68 -7.92 4.75
CA LEU A 283 26.89 -8.29 5.50
C LEU A 283 27.83 -9.18 4.69
N LYS A 284 27.30 -10.14 3.91
CA LYS A 284 28.10 -10.98 3.01
C LYS A 284 28.81 -10.15 1.94
N VAL A 285 28.11 -9.17 1.34
CA VAL A 285 28.69 -8.25 0.34
C VAL A 285 29.79 -7.40 0.97
N VAL A 286 29.53 -6.79 2.13
CA VAL A 286 30.54 -5.95 2.78
C VAL A 286 31.76 -6.77 3.22
N ARG A 287 31.54 -7.97 3.76
CA ARG A 287 32.63 -8.87 4.17
C ARG A 287 33.51 -9.29 3.01
N SER A 288 32.95 -9.51 1.81
CA SER A 288 33.74 -9.87 0.62
C SER A 288 34.59 -8.71 0.09
N ARG A 289 34.39 -7.47 0.59
CA ARG A 289 35.23 -6.31 0.29
C ARG A 289 36.45 -6.19 1.20
N ALA A 290 36.60 -7.05 2.22
CA ALA A 290 37.79 -7.06 3.06
C ALA A 290 39.00 -7.56 2.26
N THR A 291 39.97 -6.67 2.04
CA THR A 291 41.18 -6.87 1.23
C THR A 291 42.44 -7.04 2.08
N SER A 292 42.47 -6.46 3.28
CA SER A 292 43.62 -6.48 4.18
C SER A 292 43.43 -7.45 5.34
N ARG A 293 44.51 -8.17 5.70
CA ARG A 293 44.61 -8.93 6.95
C ARG A 293 45.36 -8.17 8.04
N ASP A 294 46.04 -7.07 7.68
CA ASP A 294 46.70 -6.19 8.63
C ASP A 294 45.68 -5.24 9.24
N LEU A 295 45.57 -5.29 10.57
CA LEU A 295 44.68 -4.45 11.39
C LEU A 295 45.37 -3.15 11.83
N GLY A 296 46.68 -3.01 11.60
CA GLY A 296 47.49 -1.87 12.02
C GLY A 296 46.97 -0.55 11.44
N GLY A 297 46.63 0.40 12.30
CA GLY A 297 46.18 1.74 11.91
C GLY A 297 44.72 1.83 11.40
N LEU A 298 44.08 0.70 11.10
CA LEU A 298 42.67 0.65 10.71
C LEU A 298 41.76 0.86 11.93
N LYS A 299 40.62 1.51 11.72
CA LYS A 299 39.65 1.81 12.78
C LYS A 299 38.24 1.44 12.35
N ALA A 300 37.40 1.13 13.33
CA ALA A 300 36.00 0.86 13.11
C ALA A 300 35.29 2.06 12.46
N ILE A 301 34.28 1.78 11.63
CA ILE A 301 33.56 2.79 10.82
C ILE A 301 33.15 4.03 11.61
N ASN A 302 32.58 3.86 12.81
CA ASN A 302 32.11 5.00 13.61
C ASN A 302 33.28 5.84 14.17
N ALA A 303 34.39 5.20 14.54
CA ALA A 303 35.59 5.89 14.97
C ALA A 303 36.21 6.68 13.81
N THR A 304 36.27 6.07 12.63
CA THR A 304 36.75 6.73 11.40
C THR A 304 35.87 7.91 11.01
N ALA A 305 34.54 7.74 11.05
CA ALA A 305 33.58 8.81 10.78
C ALA A 305 33.81 10.02 11.70
N LYS A 306 34.09 9.79 12.99
CA LYS A 306 34.39 10.85 13.96
C LYS A 306 35.72 11.56 13.67
N ILE A 307 36.76 10.82 13.27
CA ILE A 307 38.09 11.36 12.97
C ILE A 307 38.04 12.21 11.69
N VAL A 308 37.40 11.70 10.64
CA VAL A 308 37.30 12.36 9.33
C VAL A 308 36.26 13.49 9.36
N GLY A 309 35.29 13.41 10.29
CA GLY A 309 34.18 14.35 10.37
C GLY A 309 33.17 14.13 9.24
N CYS A 310 32.80 12.88 8.96
CA CYS A 310 31.78 12.52 7.96
C CYS A 310 30.74 11.57 8.55
N ARG A 311 29.66 11.28 7.79
CA ARG A 311 28.63 10.32 8.23
C ARG A 311 29.13 8.89 8.04
N SER A 312 28.94 8.03 9.05
CA SER A 312 29.29 6.61 8.96
C SER A 312 28.55 5.87 7.83
N ALA A 313 27.32 6.29 7.50
CA ALA A 313 26.55 5.76 6.36
C ALA A 313 27.29 5.95 5.02
N HIS A 314 27.98 7.09 4.86
CA HIS A 314 28.74 7.37 3.64
C HIS A 314 29.98 6.48 3.53
N ILE A 315 30.66 6.21 4.65
CA ILE A 315 31.78 5.26 4.65
C ILE A 315 31.31 3.86 4.25
N LEU A 316 30.15 3.43 4.74
CA LEU A 316 29.57 2.14 4.37
C LEU A 316 29.22 2.06 2.89
N GLU A 317 28.68 3.14 2.31
CA GLU A 317 28.43 3.25 0.87
C GLU A 317 29.72 3.14 0.05
N LEU A 318 30.80 3.82 0.45
CA LEU A 318 32.12 3.71 -0.20
C LEU A 318 32.65 2.27 -0.16
N VAL A 319 32.51 1.58 0.98
CA VAL A 319 32.94 0.18 1.11
C VAL A 319 32.06 -0.73 0.25
N GLN A 320 30.74 -0.58 0.29
CA GLN A 320 29.80 -1.38 -0.50
C GLN A 320 30.10 -1.28 -2.01
N ASN A 321 30.42 -0.07 -2.48
CA ASN A 321 30.75 0.23 -3.87
C ASN A 321 32.21 -0.14 -4.25
N ASN A 322 32.95 -0.81 -3.35
CA ASN A 322 34.33 -1.23 -3.57
C ASN A 322 35.28 -0.07 -3.91
N GLN A 323 35.04 1.11 -3.32
CA GLN A 323 35.83 2.31 -3.56
C GLN A 323 36.98 2.48 -2.56
N VAL A 324 36.93 1.75 -1.44
CA VAL A 324 37.96 1.76 -0.38
C VAL A 324 38.93 0.61 -0.61
N LYS A 325 40.23 0.90 -0.67
CA LYS A 325 41.26 -0.13 -0.91
C LYS A 325 41.66 -0.85 0.36
N MET A 326 41.76 -0.14 1.49
CA MET A 326 42.19 -0.71 2.77
C MET A 326 40.98 -0.99 3.66
N VAL A 327 40.40 -2.18 3.48
CA VAL A 327 39.31 -2.69 4.29
C VAL A 327 39.75 -3.98 4.95
N ALA A 328 39.63 -4.07 6.27
CA ALA A 328 39.86 -5.30 7.01
C ALA A 328 38.61 -5.75 7.75
N TRP A 329 38.58 -7.03 8.10
CA TRP A 329 37.50 -7.63 8.87
C TRP A 329 38.06 -8.26 10.14
N ASP A 330 37.66 -7.75 11.29
CA ASP A 330 38.06 -8.27 12.60
C ASP A 330 37.11 -9.39 13.05
N PRO A 331 37.58 -10.66 13.13
CA PRO A 331 36.73 -11.79 13.51
C PRO A 331 36.26 -11.76 14.97
N SER A 332 36.83 -10.91 15.83
CA SER A 332 36.41 -10.78 17.24
C SER A 332 35.13 -9.96 17.43
N HIS A 333 34.67 -9.26 16.38
CA HIS A 333 33.47 -8.45 16.38
C HIS A 333 32.41 -9.02 15.42
N VAL A 334 31.15 -8.60 15.63
CA VAL A 334 30.01 -9.07 14.83
C VAL A 334 29.59 -8.01 13.81
N GLY A 335 29.16 -8.45 12.63
CA GLY A 335 28.52 -7.61 11.62
C GLY A 335 29.37 -6.44 11.15
N ILE A 336 28.76 -5.26 10.97
CA ILE A 336 29.45 -4.03 10.56
C ILE A 336 30.47 -3.58 11.63
N GLY A 337 30.28 -3.95 12.90
CA GLY A 337 31.24 -3.67 13.96
C GLY A 337 32.64 -4.26 13.70
N ALA A 338 32.72 -5.35 12.94
CA ALA A 338 33.97 -5.97 12.50
C ALA A 338 34.69 -5.25 11.37
N LEU A 339 34.03 -4.28 10.73
CA LEU A 339 34.58 -3.59 9.56
C LEU A 339 35.54 -2.50 9.99
N LEU A 340 36.81 -2.63 9.57
CA LEU A 340 37.85 -1.65 9.81
C LEU A 340 38.30 -1.01 8.50
N VAL A 341 38.52 0.30 8.53
CA VAL A 341 38.95 1.11 7.38
C VAL A 341 40.05 2.09 7.79
N ASP A 342 40.89 2.52 6.83
CA ASP A 342 41.92 3.52 7.07
C ASP A 342 41.32 4.94 7.10
N PRO A 343 41.40 5.69 8.22
CA PRO A 343 40.94 7.06 8.27
C PRO A 343 41.61 8.01 7.28
N THR A 344 42.86 7.74 6.89
CA THR A 344 43.61 8.60 5.96
C THR A 344 43.09 8.45 4.54
N GLU A 345 42.87 7.21 4.09
CA GLU A 345 42.22 6.92 2.81
C GLU A 345 40.81 7.54 2.74
N ILE A 346 39.98 7.31 3.76
CA ILE A 346 38.62 7.87 3.81
C ILE A 346 38.65 9.40 3.81
N SER A 347 39.56 10.02 4.56
CA SER A 347 39.73 11.48 4.56
C SER A 347 40.02 12.02 3.16
N LYS A 348 40.95 11.39 2.41
CA LYS A 348 41.25 11.78 1.02
C LYS A 348 40.01 11.68 0.12
N MET A 349 39.24 10.59 0.22
CA MET A 349 38.02 10.41 -0.58
C MET A 349 36.93 11.43 -0.24
N VAL A 350 36.73 11.71 1.05
CA VAL A 350 35.78 12.72 1.52
C VAL A 350 36.19 14.12 1.05
N ILE A 351 37.49 14.44 1.10
CA ILE A 351 38.05 15.71 0.62
C ILE A 351 37.87 15.85 -0.89
N VAL A 352 38.14 14.81 -1.68
CA VAL A 352 37.92 14.83 -3.15
C VAL A 352 36.45 15.05 -3.49
N HIS A 353 35.52 14.40 -2.79
CA HIS A 353 34.09 14.63 -2.99
C HIS A 353 33.64 16.04 -2.57
N ASP A 354 34.20 16.61 -1.50
CA ASP A 354 33.92 18.00 -1.07
C ASP A 354 34.51 19.02 -2.07
N HIS A 355 35.64 18.72 -2.73
CA HIS A 355 36.22 19.62 -3.74
C HIS A 355 35.39 19.76 -5.03
N ALA A 356 34.56 18.76 -5.37
CA ALA A 356 33.66 18.82 -6.52
C ALA A 356 32.45 19.75 -6.30
N ARG A 357 32.10 20.05 -5.03
CA ARG A 357 30.89 20.78 -4.66
C ARG A 357 31.19 21.85 -3.62
N VAL A 358 31.00 23.10 -3.98
CA VAL A 358 31.28 24.25 -3.12
C VAL A 358 30.00 24.78 -2.47
N SER A 359 30.11 25.14 -1.19
CA SER A 359 29.03 25.83 -0.47
C SER A 359 28.96 27.31 -0.84
N ILE A 360 27.79 27.93 -0.65
CA ILE A 360 27.55 29.37 -0.89
C ILE A 360 28.59 30.24 -0.19
N ARG A 361 28.93 29.95 1.07
CA ARG A 361 29.91 30.73 1.86
C ARG A 361 31.32 30.65 1.28
N VAL A 362 31.74 29.46 0.86
CA VAL A 362 33.05 29.25 0.26
C VAL A 362 33.11 29.98 -1.09
N LEU A 363 32.04 29.88 -1.89
CA LEU A 363 31.96 30.56 -3.17
C LEU A 363 31.95 32.09 -3.03
N ALA A 364 31.15 32.62 -2.10
CA ALA A 364 31.09 34.04 -1.79
C ALA A 364 32.45 34.61 -1.39
N LYS A 365 33.20 33.89 -0.53
CA LYS A 365 34.57 34.26 -0.16
C LYS A 365 35.52 34.25 -1.37
N ASN A 366 35.48 33.19 -2.18
CA ASN A 366 36.35 33.04 -3.34
C ASN A 366 36.08 34.11 -4.40
N TRP A 367 34.81 34.44 -4.64
CA TRP A 367 34.40 35.45 -5.60
C TRP A 367 34.35 36.86 -5.03
N LYS A 368 34.74 37.05 -3.76
CA LYS A 368 34.66 38.34 -3.05
C LYS A 368 33.27 39.00 -3.18
N MET A 369 32.22 38.19 -3.18
CA MET A 369 30.82 38.63 -3.19
C MET A 369 30.18 38.35 -1.83
N SER A 370 29.04 38.97 -1.55
CA SER A 370 28.27 38.62 -0.36
C SER A 370 27.46 37.33 -0.57
N ASP A 371 27.22 36.57 0.51
CA ASP A 371 26.36 35.38 0.50
C ASP A 371 24.97 35.66 -0.11
N ARG A 372 24.47 36.89 0.04
CA ARG A 372 23.17 37.33 -0.50
C ARG A 372 23.16 37.39 -2.02
N VAL A 373 24.27 37.83 -2.63
CA VAL A 373 24.40 37.91 -4.10
C VAL A 373 24.43 36.50 -4.70
N ILE A 374 25.22 35.61 -4.13
CA ILE A 374 25.27 34.20 -4.56
C ILE A 374 23.90 33.53 -4.39
N SER A 375 23.22 33.77 -3.26
CA SER A 375 21.85 33.24 -3.05
C SER A 375 20.85 33.79 -4.07
N ALA A 376 20.95 35.07 -4.43
CA ALA A 376 20.09 35.67 -5.43
C ALA A 376 20.33 35.06 -6.82
N LEU A 377 21.59 34.85 -7.21
CA LEU A 377 21.97 34.20 -8.47
C LEU A 377 21.40 32.78 -8.59
N ILE A 378 21.38 32.02 -7.48
CA ILE A 378 20.73 30.71 -7.42
C ILE A 378 19.22 30.84 -7.61
N ASN A 379 18.58 31.78 -6.88
CA ASN A 379 17.12 31.92 -6.90
C ASN A 379 16.59 32.35 -8.28
N ILE A 380 17.36 33.11 -9.06
CA ILE A 380 16.99 33.50 -10.43
C ILE A 380 17.39 32.44 -11.48
N GLY A 381 17.95 31.31 -11.06
CA GLY A 381 18.37 30.21 -11.95
C GLY A 381 19.68 30.45 -12.72
N ALA A 382 20.43 31.51 -12.40
CA ALA A 382 21.69 31.84 -13.06
C ALA A 382 22.86 30.95 -12.61
N LEU A 383 22.77 30.37 -11.42
CA LEU A 383 23.69 29.36 -10.91
C LEU A 383 22.93 28.06 -10.59
N PRO A 384 23.20 26.96 -11.33
CA PRO A 384 22.65 25.66 -10.99
C PRO A 384 23.08 25.23 -9.58
N THR A 385 22.12 24.69 -8.82
CA THR A 385 22.41 24.07 -7.53
C THR A 385 21.89 22.66 -7.47
N VAL A 386 22.66 21.80 -6.81
CA VAL A 386 22.22 20.46 -6.46
C VAL A 386 21.90 20.46 -4.96
N SER A 387 20.69 20.03 -4.62
CA SER A 387 20.34 19.69 -3.24
C SER A 387 21.12 18.45 -2.86
N ALA A 388 22.14 18.62 -2.02
CA ALA A 388 23.01 17.54 -1.60
C ALA A 388 23.38 17.70 -0.13
N ILE A 389 23.62 16.56 0.50
CA ILE A 389 24.11 16.51 1.88
C ILE A 389 25.60 16.82 1.82
N ASN A 390 26.03 17.87 2.53
CA ASN A 390 27.45 18.14 2.66
C ASN A 390 28.09 17.01 3.48
N VAL A 391 29.08 16.33 2.90
CA VAL A 391 29.68 15.11 3.45
C VAL A 391 30.30 15.35 4.84
N ARG A 392 30.79 16.57 5.08
CA ARG A 392 31.46 16.97 6.34
C ARG A 392 30.52 17.44 7.44
N THR A 393 29.52 18.24 7.09
CA THR A 393 28.59 18.83 8.07
C THR A 393 27.33 17.99 8.25
N GLY A 394 27.08 17.05 7.34
CA GLY A 394 25.89 16.22 7.34
C GLY A 394 24.58 17.02 7.22
N LYS A 395 24.62 18.30 6.82
CA LYS A 395 23.41 19.10 6.61
C LYS A 395 23.05 19.10 5.13
N SER A 396 21.76 18.94 4.85
CA SER A 396 21.23 19.17 3.51
C SER A 396 21.36 20.67 3.20
N GLY A 397 21.97 20.99 2.07
CA GLY A 397 22.17 22.35 1.64
C GLY A 397 22.18 22.46 0.12
N ARG A 398 21.94 23.68 -0.37
CA ARG A 398 22.14 24.01 -1.79
C ARG A 398 23.65 24.10 -2.02
N LEU A 399 24.21 23.12 -2.72
CA LEU A 399 25.61 23.08 -3.12
C LEU A 399 25.73 23.37 -4.61
N ILE A 400 26.81 24.04 -4.99
CA ILE A 400 27.09 24.44 -6.38
C ILE A 400 28.22 23.53 -6.86
N ARG A 401 28.09 22.95 -8.06
CA ARG A 401 29.20 22.17 -8.62
C ARG A 401 30.31 23.13 -9.01
N ARG A 402 31.56 22.72 -8.80
CA ARG A 402 32.70 23.57 -9.13
C ARG A 402 32.76 23.91 -10.63
N GLU A 403 32.40 22.96 -11.48
CA GLU A 403 32.26 23.15 -12.94
C GLU A 403 31.28 24.29 -13.29
N ASP A 404 30.11 24.34 -12.64
CA ASP A 404 29.09 25.35 -12.90
C ASP A 404 29.54 26.73 -12.41
N ALA A 405 30.22 26.76 -11.26
CA ALA A 405 30.82 27.97 -10.72
C ALA A 405 31.92 28.52 -11.66
N ASP A 406 32.82 27.66 -12.13
CA ASP A 406 33.91 28.05 -13.02
C ASP A 406 33.37 28.51 -14.39
N ALA A 407 32.35 27.83 -14.93
CA ALA A 407 31.66 28.23 -16.16
C ALA A 407 30.98 29.60 -16.04
N PHE A 408 30.35 29.88 -14.89
CA PHE A 408 29.76 31.19 -14.61
C PHE A 408 30.82 32.30 -14.60
N MET A 409 31.94 32.08 -13.91
CA MET A 409 33.04 33.06 -13.87
C MET A 409 33.82 33.18 -15.17
N ALA A 410 33.77 32.17 -16.04
CA ALA A 410 34.33 32.26 -17.39
C ALA A 410 33.48 33.20 -18.28
N LYS A 411 32.16 33.16 -18.11
CA LYS A 411 31.21 33.91 -18.94
C LYS A 411 30.94 35.33 -18.42
N TYR A 412 30.88 35.52 -17.10
CA TYR A 412 30.45 36.78 -16.50
C TYR A 412 31.56 37.41 -15.67
N VAL A 413 31.53 38.74 -15.60
CA VAL A 413 32.46 39.53 -14.80
C VAL A 413 31.70 40.58 -14.00
N THR A 414 32.05 40.73 -12.73
CA THR A 414 31.50 41.81 -11.90
C THR A 414 32.28 43.09 -12.11
N PHE A 415 31.66 44.22 -11.83
CA PHE A 415 32.37 45.51 -11.85
C PHE A 415 33.67 45.49 -11.01
N HIS A 416 33.64 44.82 -9.85
CA HIS A 416 34.79 44.71 -8.96
C HIS A 416 35.94 43.87 -9.55
N HIS A 417 35.63 42.80 -10.28
CA HIS A 417 36.64 41.95 -10.92
C HIS A 417 37.10 42.48 -12.27
N ALA A 418 36.26 43.19 -13.01
CA ALA A 418 36.58 43.70 -14.35
C ALA A 418 37.87 44.53 -14.39
N ALA A 419 38.10 45.39 -13.38
CA ALA A 419 39.33 46.19 -13.32
C ALA A 419 40.60 45.32 -13.16
N GLY A 420 40.52 44.27 -12.34
CA GLY A 420 41.65 43.36 -12.11
C GLY A 420 41.86 42.40 -13.29
N ASP A 421 40.79 41.75 -13.74
CA ASP A 421 40.80 40.74 -14.81
C ASP A 421 41.33 41.32 -16.13
N PHE A 422 40.88 42.53 -16.49
CA PHE A 422 41.31 43.20 -17.73
C PHE A 422 42.51 44.13 -17.53
N LYS A 423 43.11 44.18 -16.33
CA LYS A 423 44.27 45.06 -15.99
C LYS A 423 44.06 46.53 -16.37
N VAL A 424 42.86 47.06 -16.12
CA VAL A 424 42.48 48.46 -16.41
C VAL A 424 42.02 49.16 -15.15
N THR A 425 42.11 50.49 -15.11
CA THR A 425 41.62 51.27 -13.98
C THR A 425 40.08 51.22 -13.89
N ARG A 426 39.54 51.32 -12.68
CA ARG A 426 38.07 51.33 -12.46
C ARG A 426 37.36 52.44 -13.25
N LEU A 427 38.02 53.59 -13.43
CA LEU A 427 37.51 54.70 -14.24
C LEU A 427 37.33 54.29 -15.72
N ARG A 428 38.23 53.47 -16.27
CA ARG A 428 38.09 52.95 -17.65
C ARG A 428 36.95 51.95 -17.78
N VAL A 429 36.73 51.11 -16.77
CA VAL A 429 35.57 50.22 -16.74
C VAL A 429 34.26 51.01 -16.68
N LEU A 430 34.21 52.08 -15.87
CA LEU A 430 33.04 52.98 -15.83
C LEU A 430 32.81 53.71 -17.17
N ASP A 431 33.87 54.18 -17.82
CA ASP A 431 33.79 54.80 -19.15
C ASP A 431 33.27 53.80 -20.19
N ALA A 432 33.76 52.54 -20.15
CA ALA A 432 33.29 51.43 -20.98
C ALA A 432 31.80 51.16 -20.83
N ILE A 433 31.34 51.03 -19.59
CA ILE A 433 29.92 50.79 -19.30
C ILE A 433 29.07 51.96 -19.82
N ARG A 434 29.49 53.21 -19.59
CA ARG A 434 28.71 54.40 -19.97
C ARG A 434 28.65 54.63 -21.48
N ARG A 435 29.80 54.56 -22.18
CA ARG A 435 29.86 54.89 -23.62
C ARG A 435 29.29 53.78 -24.49
N SER A 436 29.59 52.53 -24.16
CA SER A 436 29.06 51.37 -24.89
C SER A 436 27.67 50.96 -24.39
N LYS A 437 27.08 51.72 -23.45
CA LYS A 437 25.74 51.49 -22.88
C LYS A 437 25.51 50.04 -22.45
N LEU A 438 26.52 49.44 -21.79
CA LEU A 438 26.45 48.05 -21.37
C LEU A 438 25.34 47.87 -20.33
N VAL A 439 24.42 46.96 -20.61
CA VAL A 439 23.33 46.60 -19.70
C VAL A 439 23.81 45.44 -18.82
N PRO A 440 23.60 45.49 -17.49
CA PRO A 440 23.88 44.34 -16.64
C PRO A 440 23.10 43.11 -17.11
N GLN A 441 23.77 41.96 -17.17
CA GLN A 441 23.16 40.72 -17.64
C GLN A 441 21.98 40.28 -16.76
N PHE A 442 22.04 40.63 -15.47
CA PHE A 442 21.01 40.34 -14.50
C PHE A 442 20.47 41.63 -13.90
N ASP A 443 19.18 41.60 -13.58
CA ASP A 443 18.49 42.67 -12.87
C ASP A 443 19.21 42.97 -11.54
N SER A 444 19.76 44.18 -11.45
CA SER A 444 20.61 44.60 -10.33
C SER A 444 19.82 44.72 -9.02
N ASP A 445 18.50 44.93 -9.09
CA ASP A 445 17.65 44.98 -7.89
C ASP A 445 17.38 43.58 -7.33
N LYS A 446 17.31 42.59 -8.22
CA LYS A 446 17.13 41.17 -7.84
C LYS A 446 18.42 40.52 -7.35
N VAL A 447 19.54 40.79 -8.03
CA VAL A 447 20.84 40.15 -7.73
C VAL A 447 21.66 40.93 -6.70
N ARG A 448 21.36 42.23 -6.51
CA ARG A 448 22.10 43.16 -5.64
C ARG A 448 23.59 43.28 -5.98
N ALA A 449 23.94 43.01 -7.24
CA ALA A 449 25.27 43.17 -7.80
C ALA A 449 25.19 43.47 -9.29
N THR A 450 26.11 44.29 -9.80
CA THR A 450 26.21 44.62 -11.22
C THR A 450 27.18 43.66 -11.91
N ILE A 451 26.62 42.79 -12.75
CA ILE A 451 27.32 41.70 -13.43
C ILE A 451 27.12 41.87 -14.94
N PHE A 452 28.20 41.78 -15.71
CA PHE A 452 28.20 41.95 -17.16
C PHE A 452 28.69 40.69 -17.86
N ASP A 453 28.30 40.50 -19.13
CA ASP A 453 28.94 39.51 -19.98
C ASP A 453 30.40 39.91 -20.20
N ARG A 454 31.31 38.96 -19.98
CA ARG A 454 32.75 39.23 -20.03
C ARG A 454 33.19 39.62 -21.44
N ARG A 455 32.61 39.04 -22.50
CA ARG A 455 32.98 39.34 -23.89
C ARG A 455 32.51 40.73 -24.30
N GLU A 456 31.32 41.13 -23.86
CA GLU A 456 30.81 42.47 -24.14
C GLU A 456 31.61 43.55 -23.41
N MET A 457 31.99 43.29 -22.15
CA MET A 457 32.88 44.18 -21.39
C MET A 457 34.25 44.32 -22.07
N GLU A 458 34.82 43.22 -22.56
CA GLU A 458 36.09 43.24 -23.29
C GLU A 458 36.00 44.06 -24.58
N ARG A 459 34.96 43.85 -25.39
CA ARG A 459 34.72 44.62 -26.62
C ARG A 459 34.57 46.11 -26.33
N ALA A 460 33.79 46.48 -25.32
CA ALA A 460 33.61 47.88 -24.93
C ALA A 460 34.92 48.54 -24.49
N LEU A 461 35.78 47.80 -23.78
CA LEU A 461 37.10 48.29 -23.36
C LEU A 461 38.06 48.49 -24.55
N ILE A 462 37.96 47.63 -25.58
CA ILE A 462 38.72 47.75 -26.84
C ILE A 462 38.21 48.96 -27.65
N GLU A 463 36.90 49.10 -27.83
CA GLU A 463 36.30 50.21 -28.58
C GLU A 463 36.67 51.59 -28.00
N ILE A 464 36.69 51.73 -26.67
CA ILE A 464 37.12 52.99 -26.05
C ILE A 464 38.62 53.26 -26.25
N LYS A 465 39.45 52.20 -26.27
CA LYS A 465 40.87 52.34 -26.57
C LYS A 465 41.06 52.90 -27.99
N ASP A 466 40.29 52.39 -28.95
CA ASP A 466 40.36 52.81 -30.36
C ASP A 466 39.79 54.22 -30.60
N VAL A 467 38.71 54.59 -29.91
CA VAL A 467 38.15 55.96 -29.99
C VAL A 467 39.12 57.01 -29.44
N ARG A 468 39.91 56.68 -28.41
CA ARG A 468 40.93 57.58 -27.88
C ARG A 468 42.12 57.73 -28.83
N LEU A 469 42.59 56.63 -29.42
CA LEU A 469 43.64 56.64 -30.46
C LEU A 469 43.22 57.43 -31.71
N ARG A 470 41.92 57.41 -32.06
CA ARG A 470 41.38 58.22 -33.17
C ARG A 470 41.26 59.72 -32.84
N ARG A 471 41.04 60.10 -31.58
CA ARG A 471 41.02 61.51 -31.14
C ARG A 471 42.42 62.12 -30.99
N GLU A 472 43.44 61.29 -30.78
CA GLU A 472 44.84 61.74 -30.67
C GLU A 472 45.56 61.84 -32.03
N ARG A 473 44.92 61.47 -33.16
CA ARG A 473 45.40 61.81 -34.51
C ARG A 473 44.74 63.12 -34.97
N PRO A 474 45.45 64.27 -34.98
CA PRO A 474 44.89 65.50 -35.53
C PRO A 474 44.70 65.37 -37.06
N GLN A 475 43.55 65.82 -37.56
CA GLN A 475 43.34 66.07 -38.98
C GLN A 475 44.27 67.22 -39.41
N ASN A 476 45.35 66.88 -40.10
CA ASN A 476 46.08 67.82 -40.93
C ASN A 476 45.50 67.71 -42.35
N SER A 477 44.68 68.68 -42.75
CA SER A 477 44.42 69.02 -44.15
C SER A 477 43.91 70.47 -44.26
N ASP A 478 44.83 71.36 -44.64
CA ASP A 478 44.70 72.58 -45.45
C ASP A 478 43.50 73.53 -45.25
N ARG A 479 43.79 74.68 -44.63
CA ARG A 479 43.94 75.96 -45.35
C ARG A 479 44.76 76.97 -44.54
#